data_AF-A0A6A7A5Z8-F1
#
_entry.id   AF-A0A6A7A5Z8-F1
#
_cell.length_a   1.000
_cell.length_b   1.000
_cell.length_c   1.000
_cell.angle_alpha   90.00
_cell.angle_beta   90.00
_cell.angle_gamma   90.00
#
_symmetry.space_group_name_H-M   'P 1'
#
loop_
_entity.id
_entity.type
_entity.pdbx_description
1 polymer ?
#
loop_
_entity_poly.entity_id
_entity_poly.type
_entity_poly.pdbx_seq_one_letter_code
_entity_poly.pdbx_strand_id
1 'polypeptide(L)'
;MIVLANIVYHKNADSNRWPRIFGHYFNDGDQAKVNKEFSVLVGEGEPHDPTGGAAFMDHVYITNHAPRGFERACDEKGLAAFTHKIEVSGPEPDKWVITLCNWAYEFPLYTKTGCDKLGDQASGLMDTMDGIILHEMMHIDTHVGIPAIGQHIEDHGDRGYGPLNTRRFKDNPINDPPKTPTIIELMLRNFCWTELCNKEFKDATDNTPFPEVEPNNNPAPSPPPAAAKTKAVTIVYQRNAEKLKWWHFFPGKYGESMVCRPRKNTVYYPTLAMPDKSGIMPYPAGTFPMGTVHGRTCEYENDGKGNPGMLSCKEKDGTDVGIGCKEDPDRTVNTAVNCAKIGDPGLYNIVVGQFLVSRCDKH
;
A
#
# COMPACT_ATOMS: atom_id res chain seq x y z
N MET A 1 -1.16 -4.78 -11.23
CA MET A 1 0.11 -4.05 -11.01
C MET A 1 1.38 -4.88 -11.18
N ILE A 2 1.84 -5.69 -10.19
CA ILE A 2 2.98 -6.63 -10.35
C ILE A 2 2.79 -7.50 -11.61
N VAL A 3 1.54 -7.84 -11.91
CA VAL A 3 1.13 -8.55 -13.13
C VAL A 3 1.54 -7.83 -14.42
N LEU A 4 1.45 -6.50 -14.54
CA LEU A 4 1.85 -5.78 -15.77
C LEU A 4 3.36 -5.80 -15.97
N ALA A 5 4.12 -5.45 -14.92
CA ALA A 5 5.57 -5.49 -14.94
C ALA A 5 6.10 -6.92 -15.14
N ASN A 6 5.54 -7.92 -14.46
CA ASN A 6 5.88 -9.33 -14.65
C ASN A 6 5.45 -9.87 -16.01
N ILE A 7 4.29 -9.46 -16.54
CA ILE A 7 3.89 -9.80 -17.92
C ILE A 7 4.94 -9.26 -18.88
N VAL A 8 5.41 -8.04 -18.72
CA VAL A 8 6.39 -7.47 -19.64
C VAL A 8 7.76 -8.12 -19.47
N TYR A 9 8.25 -8.17 -18.23
CA TYR A 9 9.58 -8.63 -17.92
C TYR A 9 9.75 -10.13 -18.19
N HIS A 10 8.81 -10.97 -17.74
CA HIS A 10 8.86 -12.42 -17.96
C HIS A 10 8.28 -12.87 -19.31
N LYS A 11 7.45 -12.05 -19.99
CA LYS A 11 7.05 -12.30 -21.39
C LYS A 11 7.84 -11.50 -22.42
N ASN A 12 9.14 -11.33 -22.22
CA ASN A 12 10.09 -11.32 -23.35
C ASN A 12 10.06 -12.62 -24.21
N ALA A 13 8.96 -13.38 -24.15
CA ALA A 13 8.72 -14.69 -24.75
C ALA A 13 8.15 -14.62 -26.18
N ASP A 14 7.63 -13.48 -26.66
CA ASP A 14 7.57 -13.22 -28.11
C ASP A 14 8.69 -12.24 -28.49
N SER A 15 9.85 -12.82 -28.78
CA SER A 15 11.09 -12.12 -29.15
C SER A 15 10.92 -11.14 -30.32
N ASN A 16 9.80 -11.22 -31.06
CA ASN A 16 9.56 -10.39 -32.23
C ASN A 16 8.77 -9.11 -31.90
N ARG A 17 7.85 -9.13 -30.93
CA ARG A 17 6.96 -8.00 -30.65
C ARG A 17 7.62 -6.92 -29.80
N TRP A 18 8.39 -7.32 -28.78
CA TRP A 18 9.06 -6.39 -27.87
C TRP A 18 9.95 -5.38 -28.61
N PRO A 19 10.87 -5.78 -29.51
CA PRO A 19 11.72 -4.80 -30.22
C PRO A 19 10.93 -3.83 -31.09
N ARG A 20 9.82 -4.29 -31.71
CA ARG A 20 8.97 -3.42 -32.54
C ARG A 20 8.28 -2.36 -31.69
N ILE A 21 7.68 -2.77 -30.57
CA ILE A 21 6.99 -1.84 -29.68
C ILE A 21 8.00 -0.89 -29.03
N PHE A 22 9.12 -1.41 -28.55
CA PHE A 22 10.21 -0.64 -27.96
C PHE A 22 10.68 0.49 -28.89
N GLY A 23 10.90 0.19 -30.18
CA GLY A 23 11.34 1.16 -31.18
C GLY A 23 10.37 2.33 -31.44
N HIS A 24 9.12 2.25 -30.98
CA HIS A 24 8.19 3.39 -31.03
C HIS A 24 8.44 4.43 -29.93
N TYR A 25 9.04 4.03 -28.82
CA TYR A 25 9.16 4.87 -27.60
C TYR A 25 10.60 5.21 -27.26
N PHE A 26 11.55 4.38 -27.68
CA PHE A 26 12.96 4.48 -27.29
C PHE A 26 13.87 4.28 -28.50
N ASN A 27 15.14 4.68 -28.35
CA ASN A 27 16.19 4.37 -29.32
C ASN A 27 16.85 3.04 -28.96
N ASP A 28 17.45 2.33 -29.92
CA ASP A 28 18.09 1.02 -29.69
C ASP A 28 19.10 1.03 -28.53
N GLY A 29 19.82 2.15 -28.34
CA GLY A 29 20.78 2.33 -27.25
C GLY A 29 20.18 2.44 -25.84
N ASP A 30 18.87 2.62 -25.73
CA ASP A 30 18.17 2.81 -24.46
C ASP A 30 17.72 1.48 -23.82
N GLN A 31 17.74 0.38 -24.59
CA GLN A 31 17.16 -0.91 -24.17
C GLN A 31 17.75 -1.42 -22.86
N ALA A 32 19.07 -1.31 -22.68
CA ALA A 32 19.73 -1.74 -21.45
C ALA A 32 19.30 -0.93 -20.23
N LYS A 33 19.06 0.38 -20.38
CA LYS A 33 18.58 1.25 -19.30
C LYS A 33 17.15 0.88 -18.93
N VAL A 34 16.26 0.81 -19.92
CA VAL A 34 14.84 0.49 -19.71
C VAL A 34 14.67 -0.91 -19.11
N ASN A 35 15.42 -1.91 -19.59
CA ASN A 35 15.39 -3.26 -19.00
C ASN A 35 15.88 -3.28 -17.55
N LYS A 36 16.86 -2.44 -17.20
CA LYS A 36 17.34 -2.30 -15.82
C LYS A 36 16.28 -1.69 -14.91
N GLU A 37 15.54 -0.69 -15.37
CA GLU A 37 14.41 -0.16 -14.59
C GLU A 37 13.39 -1.27 -14.29
N PHE A 38 13.06 -2.10 -15.28
CA PHE A 38 12.14 -3.21 -15.06
C PHE A 38 12.68 -4.29 -14.15
N SER A 39 13.97 -4.65 -14.28
CA SER A 39 14.58 -5.64 -13.40
C SER A 39 14.51 -5.20 -11.94
N VAL A 40 14.70 -3.89 -11.69
CA VAL A 40 14.53 -3.32 -10.35
C VAL A 40 13.08 -3.40 -9.89
N LEU A 41 12.09 -3.05 -10.72
CA LEU A 41 10.68 -3.11 -10.34
C LEU A 41 10.19 -4.53 -10.01
N VAL A 42 10.67 -5.54 -10.75
CA VAL A 42 10.28 -6.95 -10.53
C VAL A 42 11.12 -7.67 -9.48
N GLY A 43 12.16 -7.02 -8.93
CA GLY A 43 13.03 -7.61 -7.91
C GLY A 43 13.99 -8.67 -8.46
N GLU A 44 14.47 -8.52 -9.69
CA GLU A 44 15.44 -9.46 -10.26
C GLU A 44 16.73 -9.46 -9.43
N GLY A 45 17.16 -10.67 -9.02
CA GLY A 45 18.38 -10.86 -8.24
C GLY A 45 18.19 -10.78 -6.73
N GLU A 46 16.99 -10.46 -6.25
CA GLU A 46 16.65 -10.53 -4.83
C GLU A 46 16.21 -11.96 -4.42
N PRO A 47 16.38 -12.36 -3.15
CA PRO A 47 15.89 -13.65 -2.66
C PRO A 47 14.38 -13.76 -2.96
N HIS A 48 14.01 -14.70 -3.84
CA HIS A 48 12.65 -14.80 -4.38
C HIS A 48 11.58 -14.76 -3.29
N ASP A 49 10.86 -13.63 -3.21
CA ASP A 49 9.52 -13.62 -2.65
C ASP A 49 8.60 -14.30 -3.69
N PRO A 50 7.90 -15.39 -3.33
CA PRO A 50 6.92 -16.04 -4.21
C PRO A 50 5.78 -15.12 -4.70
N THR A 51 5.64 -13.90 -4.15
CA THR A 51 4.67 -12.89 -4.62
C THR A 51 5.17 -12.00 -5.76
N GLY A 52 6.48 -12.01 -6.06
CA GLY A 52 7.04 -11.53 -7.33
C GLY A 52 7.21 -10.01 -7.50
N GLY A 53 7.61 -9.28 -6.45
CA GLY A 53 7.99 -7.87 -6.53
C GLY A 53 9.33 -7.57 -5.83
N ALA A 54 9.88 -6.38 -6.06
CA ALA A 54 11.10 -5.92 -5.41
C ALA A 54 10.89 -5.59 -3.92
N ALA A 55 11.92 -5.81 -3.08
CA ALA A 55 11.86 -5.59 -1.64
C ALA A 55 11.50 -4.15 -1.25
N PHE A 56 11.86 -3.17 -2.07
CA PHE A 56 11.50 -1.77 -1.78
C PHE A 56 9.98 -1.54 -1.80
N MET A 57 9.20 -2.42 -2.44
CA MET A 57 7.74 -2.35 -2.48
C MET A 57 7.10 -2.49 -1.09
N ASP A 58 7.77 -3.13 -0.13
CA ASP A 58 7.33 -3.22 1.27
C ASP A 58 7.25 -1.84 1.95
N HIS A 59 7.87 -0.83 1.34
CA HIS A 59 7.91 0.54 1.82
C HIS A 59 7.08 1.50 0.94
N VAL A 60 6.30 0.97 0.01
CA VAL A 60 5.39 1.74 -0.86
C VAL A 60 3.95 1.56 -0.41
N TYR A 61 3.25 2.67 -0.14
CA TYR A 61 1.86 2.68 0.31
C TYR A 61 0.99 3.37 -0.73
N ILE A 62 -0.20 2.82 -0.97
CA ILE A 62 -1.19 3.44 -1.85
C ILE A 62 -2.36 3.89 -0.99
N THR A 63 -2.74 5.15 -1.15
CA THR A 63 -3.81 5.79 -0.39
C THR A 63 -4.68 6.65 -1.29
N ASN A 64 -5.92 6.89 -0.87
CA ASN A 64 -6.81 7.90 -1.45
C ASN A 64 -6.96 9.13 -0.55
N HIS A 65 -6.14 9.21 0.49
CA HIS A 65 -6.07 10.31 1.42
C HIS A 65 -4.74 11.03 1.24
N ALA A 66 -4.82 12.26 0.72
CA ALA A 66 -3.65 13.13 0.65
C ALA A 66 -3.09 13.38 2.06
N PRO A 67 -1.75 13.33 2.23
CA PRO A 67 -1.13 13.66 3.50
C PRO A 67 -1.36 15.14 3.84
N ARG A 68 -1.17 15.48 5.11
CA ARG A 68 -1.29 16.85 5.58
C ARG A 68 -0.30 17.76 4.84
N GLY A 69 -0.80 18.86 4.26
CA GLY A 69 -0.02 19.78 3.42
C GLY A 69 -0.15 19.54 1.92
N PHE A 70 -0.71 18.41 1.49
CA PHE A 70 -0.94 18.06 0.08
C PHE A 70 -2.42 17.89 -0.24
N GLU A 71 -3.34 18.28 0.66
CA GLU A 71 -4.78 18.09 0.49
C GLU A 71 -5.30 18.74 -0.80
N ARG A 72 -4.67 19.85 -1.21
CA ARG A 72 -5.03 20.59 -2.43
C ARG A 72 -4.46 20.00 -3.71
N ALA A 73 -3.51 19.06 -3.65
CA ALA A 73 -2.94 18.46 -4.86
C ALA A 73 -4.03 17.76 -5.66
N CYS A 74 -4.92 17.02 -4.99
CA CYS A 74 -6.05 16.36 -5.65
C CYS A 74 -7.22 17.28 -6.01
N ASP A 75 -7.18 18.55 -5.64
CA ASP A 75 -8.17 19.55 -6.09
C ASP A 75 -7.83 20.09 -7.50
N GLU A 76 -6.61 19.83 -7.98
CA GLU A 76 -6.21 20.22 -9.34
C GLU A 76 -6.95 19.37 -10.38
N LYS A 77 -7.64 20.06 -11.29
CA LYS A 77 -8.40 19.41 -12.36
C LYS A 77 -7.43 18.64 -13.27
N GLY A 78 -7.60 17.33 -13.33
CA GLY A 78 -6.77 16.48 -14.19
C GLY A 78 -5.50 15.96 -13.52
N LEU A 79 -5.39 15.98 -12.20
CA LEU A 79 -4.39 15.19 -11.49
C LEU A 79 -4.97 13.82 -11.13
N ALA A 80 -4.37 12.74 -11.65
CA ALA A 80 -4.84 11.38 -11.41
C ALA A 80 -4.26 10.82 -10.11
N ALA A 81 -2.95 10.98 -9.93
CA ALA A 81 -2.24 10.60 -8.74
C ALA A 81 -0.99 11.47 -8.56
N PHE A 82 -0.34 11.32 -7.41
CA PHE A 82 1.00 11.83 -7.20
C PHE A 82 1.76 10.96 -6.19
N THR A 83 3.08 10.98 -6.30
CA THR A 83 3.98 10.22 -5.43
C THR A 83 4.78 11.18 -4.56
N HIS A 84 4.91 10.86 -3.28
CA HIS A 84 5.78 11.60 -2.37
C HIS A 84 6.51 10.69 -1.41
N LYS A 85 7.67 11.18 -0.95
CA LYS A 85 8.51 10.51 0.03
C LYS A 85 8.13 10.97 1.44
N ILE A 86 8.05 10.01 2.36
CA ILE A 86 7.96 10.25 3.80
C ILE A 86 9.31 9.85 4.40
N GLU A 87 10.08 10.86 4.80
CA GLU A 87 11.35 10.63 5.51
C GLU A 87 11.07 10.08 6.90
N VAL A 88 11.66 8.92 7.20
CA VAL A 88 11.53 8.29 8.52
C VAL A 88 12.81 8.58 9.31
N SER A 89 12.67 9.19 10.50
CA SER A 89 13.83 9.41 11.35
C SER A 89 14.27 8.10 12.02
N GLY A 90 15.54 7.73 11.85
CA GLY A 90 16.14 6.56 12.48
C GLY A 90 16.65 5.51 11.49
N PRO A 91 16.71 4.22 11.89
CA PRO A 91 17.27 3.14 11.06
C PRO A 91 16.26 2.55 10.06
N GLU A 92 15.00 2.95 10.15
CA GLU A 92 13.95 2.51 9.22
C GLU A 92 14.18 3.15 7.84
N PRO A 93 13.94 2.41 6.74
CA PRO A 93 14.01 2.99 5.40
C PRO A 93 12.90 4.01 5.20
N ASP A 94 13.18 4.98 4.33
CA ASP A 94 12.18 5.96 3.91
C ASP A 94 10.98 5.26 3.26
N LYS A 95 9.80 5.86 3.43
CA LYS A 95 8.55 5.33 2.89
C LYS A 95 8.14 6.16 1.68
N TRP A 96 7.47 5.52 0.73
CA TRP A 96 6.90 6.17 -0.43
C TRP A 96 5.39 6.03 -0.41
N VAL A 97 4.68 7.09 -0.75
CA VAL A 97 3.23 7.10 -0.76
C VAL A 97 2.72 7.60 -2.10
N ILE A 98 1.98 6.74 -2.77
CA ILE A 98 1.22 7.04 -3.97
C ILE A 98 -0.18 7.43 -3.53
N THR A 99 -0.57 8.68 -3.80
CA THR A 99 -1.90 9.18 -3.49
C THR A 99 -2.73 9.20 -4.76
N LEU A 100 -3.81 8.42 -4.80
CA LEU A 100 -4.79 8.42 -5.87
C LEU A 100 -5.81 9.54 -5.64
N CYS A 101 -5.91 10.46 -6.60
CA CYS A 101 -6.92 11.51 -6.61
C CYS A 101 -8.24 11.01 -7.21
N ASN A 102 -9.31 11.81 -7.08
CA ASN A 102 -10.63 11.42 -7.59
C ASN A 102 -10.61 11.06 -9.07
N TRP A 103 -9.80 11.75 -9.87
CA TRP A 103 -9.72 11.49 -11.30
C TRP A 103 -9.18 10.10 -11.65
N ALA A 104 -8.26 9.51 -10.85
CA ALA A 104 -7.79 8.15 -11.10
C ALA A 104 -8.90 7.09 -11.05
N TYR A 105 -9.99 7.35 -10.32
CA TYR A 105 -11.13 6.43 -10.21
C TYR A 105 -12.04 6.41 -11.45
N GLU A 106 -11.90 7.39 -12.34
CA GLU A 106 -12.57 7.40 -13.64
C GLU A 106 -11.91 6.43 -14.63
N PHE A 107 -10.70 5.95 -14.31
CA PHE A 107 -9.95 5.04 -15.15
C PHE A 107 -10.37 3.59 -14.87
N PRO A 108 -10.66 2.79 -15.90
CA PRO A 108 -10.99 1.41 -15.70
C PRO A 108 -9.79 0.63 -15.14
N LEU A 109 -10.08 -0.44 -14.41
CA LEU A 109 -9.09 -1.49 -14.17
C LEU A 109 -8.82 -2.22 -15.49
N TYR A 110 -7.61 -2.75 -15.71
CA TYR A 110 -7.31 -3.49 -16.95
C TYR A 110 -8.27 -4.66 -17.17
N THR A 111 -8.73 -5.32 -16.10
CA THR A 111 -9.70 -6.42 -16.15
C THR A 111 -11.10 -6.02 -16.62
N LYS A 112 -11.40 -4.71 -16.66
CA LYS A 112 -12.70 -4.15 -17.07
C LYS A 112 -12.65 -3.53 -18.47
N THR A 113 -11.48 -3.47 -19.10
CA THR A 113 -11.31 -2.92 -20.46
C THR A 113 -11.21 -4.07 -21.46
N GLY A 114 -12.16 -4.14 -22.38
CA GLY A 114 -12.16 -5.14 -23.46
C GLY A 114 -11.40 -4.65 -24.69
N CYS A 115 -10.73 -5.57 -25.40
CA CYS A 115 -9.92 -5.27 -26.57
C CYS A 115 -10.66 -4.50 -27.68
N ASP A 116 -11.95 -4.78 -27.86
CA ASP A 116 -12.79 -4.15 -28.89
C ASP A 116 -12.95 -2.63 -28.66
N LYS A 117 -12.80 -2.18 -27.41
CA LYS A 117 -12.94 -0.77 -27.02
C LYS A 117 -11.67 0.06 -27.27
N LEU A 118 -10.54 -0.58 -27.53
CA LEU A 118 -9.24 0.09 -27.66
C LEU A 118 -9.00 0.68 -29.06
N GLY A 119 -9.78 0.25 -30.06
CA GLY A 119 -9.54 0.61 -31.46
C GLY A 119 -8.27 -0.05 -32.02
N ASP A 120 -7.68 0.58 -33.05
CA ASP A 120 -6.52 0.06 -33.80
C ASP A 120 -5.22 0.83 -33.52
N GLN A 121 -5.25 1.86 -32.67
CA GLN A 121 -4.12 2.75 -32.40
C GLN A 121 -3.79 2.79 -30.92
N ALA A 122 -2.52 3.02 -30.59
CA ALA A 122 -2.11 3.39 -29.24
C ALA A 122 -2.79 4.72 -28.87
N SER A 123 -3.59 4.74 -27.80
CA SER A 123 -4.46 5.87 -27.47
C SER A 123 -4.70 5.96 -25.96
N GLY A 124 -5.34 7.05 -25.52
CA GLY A 124 -5.76 7.21 -24.13
C GLY A 124 -6.83 6.19 -23.69
N LEU A 125 -7.43 5.45 -24.62
CA LEU A 125 -8.37 4.36 -24.31
C LEU A 125 -7.70 3.19 -23.56
N MET A 126 -6.37 3.11 -23.67
CA MET A 126 -5.56 2.08 -23.02
C MET A 126 -5.22 2.43 -21.57
N ASP A 127 -5.45 3.67 -21.16
CA ASP A 127 -5.22 4.14 -19.78
C ASP A 127 -6.05 3.35 -18.78
N THR A 128 -5.38 2.91 -17.72
CA THR A 128 -6.01 2.16 -16.62
C THR A 128 -5.48 2.67 -15.29
N MET A 129 -6.23 2.43 -14.22
CA MET A 129 -5.77 2.74 -12.86
C MET A 129 -4.45 2.01 -12.52
N ASP A 130 -4.28 0.76 -12.98
CA ASP A 130 -3.02 0.02 -12.83
C ASP A 130 -1.85 0.71 -13.55
N GLY A 131 -2.10 1.31 -14.73
CA GLY A 131 -1.12 2.10 -15.47
C GLY A 131 -0.74 3.40 -14.75
N ILE A 132 -1.72 4.09 -14.16
CA ILE A 132 -1.46 5.27 -13.32
C ILE A 132 -0.55 4.90 -12.16
N ILE A 133 -0.87 3.84 -11.41
CA ILE A 133 -0.04 3.44 -10.27
C ILE A 133 1.38 3.07 -10.73
N LEU A 134 1.51 2.43 -11.89
CA LEU A 134 2.82 2.09 -12.45
C LEU A 134 3.63 3.34 -12.85
N HIS A 135 3.00 4.35 -13.43
CA HIS A 135 3.63 5.68 -13.67
C HIS A 135 4.15 6.26 -12.36
N GLU A 136 3.30 6.26 -11.31
CA GLU A 136 3.66 6.77 -9.99
C GLU A 136 4.82 6.01 -9.34
N MET A 137 4.88 4.69 -9.52
CA MET A 137 5.99 3.88 -9.02
C MET A 137 7.32 4.22 -9.68
N MET A 138 7.32 4.70 -10.93
CA MET A 138 8.55 5.13 -11.61
C MET A 138 9.10 6.44 -11.03
N HIS A 139 8.30 7.20 -10.27
CA HIS A 139 8.78 8.37 -9.53
C HIS A 139 9.53 8.00 -8.24
N ILE A 140 9.47 6.73 -7.81
CA ILE A 140 10.09 6.26 -6.57
C ILE A 140 11.59 6.10 -6.78
N ASP A 141 12.39 6.82 -5.99
CA ASP A 141 13.84 6.61 -5.97
C ASP A 141 14.15 5.31 -5.23
N THR A 142 14.58 4.30 -5.97
CA THR A 142 14.95 2.98 -5.45
C THR A 142 16.35 2.95 -4.82
N HIS A 143 17.07 4.07 -4.79
CA HIS A 143 18.46 4.14 -4.30
C HIS A 143 18.64 5.23 -3.23
N VAL A 144 18.47 4.85 -1.96
CA VAL A 144 18.88 5.68 -0.82
C VAL A 144 20.40 5.98 -0.92
N GLY A 145 20.76 7.20 -1.33
CA GLY A 145 22.11 7.78 -1.18
C GLY A 145 22.99 7.94 -2.43
N ILE A 146 22.54 7.58 -3.64
CA ILE A 146 23.22 7.85 -4.92
C ILE A 146 22.13 8.26 -5.91
N PRO A 147 22.31 9.28 -6.77
CA PRO A 147 21.22 9.82 -7.59
C PRO A 147 20.52 8.69 -8.34
N ALA A 148 19.18 8.67 -8.33
CA ALA A 148 18.37 8.08 -9.39
C ALA A 148 19.15 8.30 -10.69
N ILE A 149 19.63 7.23 -11.32
CA ILE A 149 20.51 7.34 -12.48
C ILE A 149 19.59 7.77 -13.63
N GLY A 150 19.39 9.02 -14.02
CA GLY A 150 20.00 10.30 -13.65
C GLY A 150 18.91 11.36 -13.50
N GLN A 151 18.88 12.11 -12.39
CA GLN A 151 17.92 13.21 -12.14
C GLN A 151 16.46 12.72 -12.07
N HIS A 152 15.64 13.40 -11.27
CA HIS A 152 14.23 13.11 -11.11
C HIS A 152 13.60 12.72 -12.44
N ILE A 153 12.92 11.58 -12.48
CA ILE A 153 12.03 11.27 -13.58
C ILE A 153 10.96 12.38 -13.53
N GLU A 154 11.12 13.40 -14.37
CA GLU A 154 10.33 14.62 -14.30
C GLU A 154 9.13 14.49 -15.22
N ASP A 155 7.97 14.86 -14.70
CA ASP A 155 6.81 15.13 -15.51
C ASP A 155 7.12 16.35 -16.39
N HIS A 156 7.45 16.13 -17.67
CA HIS A 156 7.79 17.20 -18.62
C HIS A 156 6.57 18.04 -19.10
N GLY A 157 5.54 18.16 -18.26
CA GLY A 157 4.27 18.81 -18.57
C GLY A 157 3.64 18.29 -19.87
N ASP A 158 2.94 19.17 -20.59
CA ASP A 158 2.24 18.83 -21.84
C ASP A 158 3.11 18.16 -22.91
N ARG A 159 4.45 18.28 -22.86
CA ARG A 159 5.35 17.69 -23.86
C ARG A 159 5.67 16.22 -23.61
N GLY A 160 5.53 15.75 -22.37
CA GLY A 160 5.76 14.35 -21.98
C GLY A 160 4.48 13.53 -21.88
N TYR A 161 3.33 14.19 -21.71
CA TYR A 161 2.04 13.55 -21.47
C TYR A 161 1.23 13.31 -22.75
N GLY A 162 0.68 12.09 -22.86
CA GLY A 162 -0.25 11.69 -23.90
C GLY A 162 0.41 10.86 -25.01
N PRO A 163 -0.32 9.89 -25.62
CA PRO A 163 0.23 8.92 -26.57
C PRO A 163 1.05 9.50 -27.73
N LEU A 164 0.65 10.64 -28.31
CA LEU A 164 1.37 11.28 -29.41
C LEU A 164 2.62 12.02 -28.93
N ASN A 165 2.52 12.78 -27.84
CA ASN A 165 3.63 13.56 -27.30
C ASN A 165 4.77 12.66 -26.83
N THR A 166 4.42 11.61 -26.09
CA THR A 166 5.33 10.58 -25.61
C THR A 166 6.07 9.89 -26.76
N ARG A 167 5.37 9.57 -27.87
CA ARG A 167 6.01 8.96 -29.05
C ARG A 167 6.97 9.90 -29.77
N ARG A 168 6.65 11.19 -29.82
CA ARG A 168 7.55 12.22 -30.40
C ARG A 168 8.69 12.60 -29.48
N PHE A 169 8.65 12.19 -28.21
CA PHE A 169 9.64 12.58 -27.23
C PHE A 169 11.04 12.05 -27.57
N LYS A 170 11.14 10.85 -28.16
CA LYS A 170 12.41 10.27 -28.61
C LYS A 170 13.05 10.99 -29.80
N ASP A 171 12.26 11.72 -30.58
CA ASP A 171 12.71 12.35 -31.83
C ASP A 171 13.47 13.66 -31.56
N ASN A 172 13.46 14.16 -30.33
CA ASN A 172 14.22 15.35 -29.92
C ASN A 172 15.55 14.92 -29.26
N PRO A 173 16.71 15.29 -29.82
CA PRO A 173 18.02 14.87 -29.30
C PRO A 173 18.40 15.45 -27.93
N ILE A 174 17.64 16.45 -27.44
CA ILE A 174 17.83 17.01 -26.08
C ILE A 174 17.11 16.16 -25.03
N ASN A 175 16.13 15.37 -25.45
CA ASN A 175 15.35 14.54 -24.56
C ASN A 175 16.12 13.27 -24.19
N ASP A 176 15.88 12.75 -22.97
CA ASP A 176 16.38 11.47 -22.49
C ASP A 176 15.17 10.58 -22.16
N PRO A 177 14.56 9.92 -23.17
CA PRO A 177 13.29 9.21 -23.01
C PRO A 177 13.25 8.20 -21.84
N PRO A 178 14.34 7.48 -21.51
CA PRO A 178 14.39 6.62 -20.33
C PRO A 178 14.14 7.32 -19.00
N LYS A 179 14.19 8.67 -18.94
CA LYS A 179 13.95 9.46 -17.73
C LYS A 179 12.53 10.03 -17.64
N THR A 180 11.60 9.55 -18.46
CA THR A 180 10.22 10.04 -18.43
C THR A 180 9.28 8.88 -18.13
N PRO A 181 8.53 8.91 -17.00
CA PRO A 181 7.77 7.75 -16.54
C PRO A 181 6.63 7.45 -17.50
N THR A 182 6.00 8.49 -18.06
CA THR A 182 4.95 8.37 -19.07
C THR A 182 5.39 7.62 -20.32
N ILE A 183 6.67 7.68 -20.73
CA ILE A 183 7.18 6.97 -21.90
C ILE A 183 7.30 5.48 -21.62
N ILE A 184 7.87 5.15 -20.47
CA ILE A 184 8.00 3.77 -20.02
C ILE A 184 6.59 3.18 -19.82
N GLU A 185 5.71 3.91 -19.15
CA GLU A 185 4.35 3.51 -18.85
C GLU A 185 3.52 3.25 -20.13
N LEU A 186 3.52 4.17 -21.10
CA LEU A 186 2.80 3.99 -22.36
C LEU A 186 3.36 2.85 -23.21
N MET A 187 4.68 2.64 -23.21
CA MET A 187 5.28 1.48 -23.87
C MET A 187 4.81 0.19 -23.22
N LEU A 188 4.88 0.09 -21.89
CA LEU A 188 4.46 -1.09 -21.14
C LEU A 188 2.99 -1.41 -21.36
N ARG A 189 2.15 -0.38 -21.35
CA ARG A 189 0.73 -0.49 -21.60
C ARG A 189 0.44 -0.97 -23.01
N ASN A 190 1.09 -0.39 -24.02
CA ASN A 190 0.94 -0.82 -25.41
C ASN A 190 1.39 -2.29 -25.58
N PHE A 191 2.51 -2.67 -24.98
CA PHE A 191 2.98 -4.05 -24.96
C PHE A 191 1.97 -4.99 -24.28
N CYS A 192 1.48 -4.62 -23.09
CA CYS A 192 0.53 -5.44 -22.35
C CYS A 192 -0.77 -5.65 -23.13
N TRP A 193 -1.35 -4.58 -23.68
CA TRP A 193 -2.55 -4.70 -24.51
C TRP A 193 -2.29 -5.49 -25.79
N THR A 194 -1.12 -5.36 -26.40
CA THR A 194 -0.74 -6.16 -27.56
C THR A 194 -0.76 -7.65 -27.23
N GLU A 195 -0.23 -8.02 -26.07
CA GLU A 195 -0.21 -9.39 -25.59
C GLU A 195 -1.59 -9.91 -25.17
N LEU A 196 -2.36 -9.10 -24.43
CA LEU A 196 -3.70 -9.48 -23.96
C LEU A 196 -4.70 -9.60 -25.11
N CYS A 197 -4.63 -8.70 -26.08
CA CYS A 197 -5.54 -8.68 -27.23
C CYS A 197 -5.02 -9.48 -28.42
N ASN A 198 -3.79 -9.99 -28.34
CA ASN A 198 -3.09 -10.65 -29.44
C ASN A 198 -3.17 -9.84 -30.75
N LYS A 199 -2.89 -8.55 -30.66
CA LYS A 199 -3.10 -7.56 -31.73
C LYS A 199 -2.06 -6.46 -31.64
N GLU A 200 -1.48 -6.06 -32.77
CA GLU A 200 -0.62 -4.87 -32.83
C GLU A 200 -1.44 -3.58 -32.96
N PHE A 201 -1.04 -2.55 -32.20
CA PHE A 201 -1.64 -1.22 -32.28
C PHE A 201 -0.75 -0.30 -33.10
N LYS A 202 -1.38 0.42 -34.04
CA LYS A 202 -0.73 1.45 -34.85
C LYS A 202 -0.29 2.64 -34.00
N ASP A 203 0.51 3.49 -34.62
CA ASP A 203 0.98 4.72 -34.00
C ASP A 203 -0.17 5.64 -33.56
N ALA A 204 0.03 6.29 -32.41
CA ALA A 204 -0.89 7.32 -31.94
C ALA A 204 -0.90 8.48 -32.93
N THR A 205 -2.08 8.93 -33.35
CA THR A 205 -2.22 10.08 -34.25
C THR A 205 -2.62 11.36 -33.54
N ASP A 206 -3.01 11.26 -32.27
CA ASP A 206 -3.41 12.37 -31.43
C ASP A 206 -3.10 12.09 -29.94
N ASN A 207 -3.24 13.13 -29.12
CA ASN A 207 -3.31 12.99 -27.67
C ASN A 207 -4.76 13.00 -27.21
N THR A 208 -5.72 12.56 -28.05
CA THR A 208 -7.13 12.61 -27.68
C THR A 208 -7.21 11.93 -26.32
N PRO A 209 -7.51 12.69 -25.26
CA PRO A 209 -7.64 12.08 -23.95
C PRO A 209 -8.79 11.09 -24.04
N PHE A 210 -8.88 10.19 -23.07
CA PHE A 210 -10.01 9.32 -22.73
C PHE A 210 -11.27 9.52 -23.59
N PRO A 211 -11.94 8.44 -24.03
CA PRO A 211 -13.24 8.64 -24.68
C PRO A 211 -14.03 9.50 -23.70
N GLU A 212 -14.57 10.66 -24.12
CA GLU A 212 -15.27 11.58 -23.22
C GLU A 212 -16.13 10.69 -22.33
N VAL A 213 -15.68 10.47 -21.09
CA VAL A 213 -16.45 9.68 -20.17
C VAL A 213 -17.52 10.69 -19.92
N GLU A 214 -18.70 10.50 -20.56
CA GLU A 214 -19.87 11.30 -20.26
C GLU A 214 -19.84 11.40 -18.74
N PRO A 215 -19.66 12.62 -18.18
CA PRO A 215 -19.38 12.76 -16.77
C PRO A 215 -20.39 11.89 -16.09
N ASN A 216 -19.91 10.87 -15.38
CA ASN A 216 -20.81 9.90 -14.79
C ASN A 216 -21.62 10.74 -13.80
N ASN A 217 -22.79 11.20 -14.23
CA ASN A 217 -23.66 12.05 -13.44
C ASN A 217 -24.30 11.21 -12.33
N ASN A 218 -24.03 9.91 -12.30
CA ASN A 218 -24.10 9.17 -11.06
C ASN A 218 -22.98 9.72 -10.17
N PRO A 219 -23.30 10.45 -9.08
CA PRO A 219 -22.31 10.73 -8.06
C PRO A 219 -21.56 9.43 -7.80
N ALA A 220 -20.22 9.47 -7.89
CA ALA A 220 -19.35 8.33 -7.60
C ALA A 220 -19.99 7.60 -6.42
N PRO A 221 -20.42 6.33 -6.60
CA PRO A 221 -21.25 5.65 -5.62
C PRO A 221 -20.57 5.89 -4.29
N SER A 222 -21.25 6.60 -3.39
CA SER A 222 -20.65 7.02 -2.13
C SER A 222 -20.01 5.76 -1.58
N PRO A 223 -18.67 5.75 -1.35
CA PRO A 223 -17.98 4.53 -0.99
C PRO A 223 -18.81 3.88 0.10
N PRO A 224 -19.20 2.59 -0.06
CA PRO A 224 -20.12 1.94 0.86
C PRO A 224 -19.70 2.35 2.26
N PRO A 225 -20.60 2.95 3.08
CA PRO A 225 -20.22 3.53 4.35
C PRO A 225 -19.28 2.56 5.04
N ALA A 226 -18.03 3.00 5.25
CA ALA A 226 -16.96 2.10 5.65
C ALA A 226 -17.49 1.22 6.77
N ALA A 227 -17.51 -0.10 6.55
CA ALA A 227 -18.25 -1.02 7.41
C ALA A 227 -17.93 -0.68 8.85
N ALA A 228 -18.97 -0.33 9.61
CA ALA A 228 -18.79 0.24 10.93
C ALA A 228 -17.90 -0.71 11.74
N LYS A 229 -16.81 -0.14 12.26
CA LYS A 229 -15.86 -0.88 13.07
C LYS A 229 -16.58 -1.32 14.35
N THR A 230 -16.78 -2.62 14.56
CA THR A 230 -17.60 -3.11 15.68
C THR A 230 -16.84 -3.93 16.73
N LYS A 231 -15.62 -4.38 16.41
CA LYS A 231 -14.88 -5.37 17.20
C LYS A 231 -13.42 -4.93 17.38
N ALA A 232 -12.87 -5.19 18.56
CA ALA A 232 -11.49 -4.89 18.89
C ALA A 232 -10.99 -5.78 20.05
N VAL A 233 -9.67 -5.90 20.15
CA VAL A 233 -8.99 -6.41 21.34
C VAL A 233 -8.16 -5.28 21.93
N THR A 234 -8.42 -4.92 23.19
CA THR A 234 -7.56 -3.99 23.92
C THR A 234 -6.50 -4.77 24.68
N ILE A 235 -5.23 -4.47 24.42
CA ILE A 235 -4.09 -5.02 25.14
C ILE A 235 -3.62 -3.95 26.13
N VAL A 236 -3.56 -4.31 27.41
CA VAL A 236 -3.13 -3.43 28.50
C VAL A 236 -1.93 -4.05 29.19
N TYR A 237 -0.86 -3.27 29.31
CA TYR A 237 0.26 -3.61 30.17
C TYR A 237 -0.01 -3.10 31.59
N GLN A 238 -0.01 -4.00 32.56
CA GLN A 238 -0.22 -3.69 33.97
C GLN A 238 1.03 -4.01 34.79
N ARG A 239 1.44 -3.04 35.62
CA ARG A 239 2.44 -3.21 36.68
C ARG A 239 1.79 -2.97 38.03
N ASN A 240 1.95 -3.88 38.99
CA ASN A 240 1.50 -3.68 40.36
C ASN A 240 2.58 -3.04 41.24
N ALA A 241 2.23 -2.71 42.50
CA ALA A 241 3.15 -2.13 43.47
C ALA A 241 4.39 -3.01 43.76
N GLU A 242 4.24 -4.33 43.67
CA GLU A 242 5.31 -5.33 43.82
C GLU A 242 6.16 -5.49 42.55
N LYS A 243 5.94 -4.64 41.54
CA LYS A 243 6.61 -4.65 40.23
C LYS A 243 6.35 -5.91 39.39
N LEU A 244 5.36 -6.73 39.74
CA LEU A 244 4.88 -7.79 38.86
C LEU A 244 4.24 -7.17 37.62
N LYS A 245 4.51 -7.77 36.46
CA LYS A 245 4.12 -7.25 35.14
C LYS A 245 3.26 -8.26 34.42
N TRP A 246 2.18 -7.78 33.83
CA TRP A 246 1.17 -8.60 33.19
C TRP A 246 0.69 -7.96 31.90
N TRP A 247 0.47 -8.78 30.88
CA TRP A 247 -0.35 -8.45 29.74
C TRP A 247 -1.79 -8.82 30.03
N HIS A 248 -2.71 -7.92 29.73
CA HIS A 248 -4.15 -8.14 29.83
C HIS A 248 -4.77 -7.94 28.46
N PHE A 249 -5.60 -8.89 28.05
CA PHE A 249 -6.30 -8.85 26.79
C PHE A 249 -7.81 -8.73 27.04
N PHE A 250 -8.44 -7.70 26.47
CA PHE A 250 -9.85 -7.39 26.64
C PHE A 250 -10.56 -7.41 25.28
N PRO A 251 -11.37 -8.44 24.97
CA PRO A 251 -12.22 -8.41 23.81
C PRO A 251 -13.39 -7.43 24.03
N GLY A 252 -13.70 -6.59 23.04
CA GLY A 252 -14.86 -5.70 23.12
C GLY A 252 -15.12 -4.86 21.86
N LYS A 253 -15.84 -3.76 22.03
CA LYS A 253 -16.24 -2.91 20.90
C LYS A 253 -15.13 -1.94 20.53
N TYR A 254 -15.03 -1.65 19.23
CA TYR A 254 -14.14 -0.60 18.76
C TYR A 254 -14.49 0.75 19.40
N GLY A 255 -13.47 1.51 19.83
CA GLY A 255 -13.62 2.81 20.51
C GLY A 255 -14.03 2.74 21.98
N GLU A 256 -14.25 1.55 22.56
CA GLU A 256 -14.55 1.40 23.97
C GLU A 256 -13.26 1.25 24.80
N SER A 257 -13.07 2.13 25.78
CA SER A 257 -11.95 2.03 26.72
C SER A 257 -12.12 0.80 27.63
N MET A 258 -11.13 -0.10 27.60
CA MET A 258 -11.09 -1.28 28.47
C MET A 258 -10.26 -1.07 29.74
N VAL A 259 -9.74 0.14 29.96
CA VAL A 259 -8.96 0.42 31.17
C VAL A 259 -9.85 0.47 32.40
N CYS A 260 -9.28 0.00 33.50
CA CYS A 260 -9.96 -0.20 34.77
C CYS A 260 -11.11 -1.21 34.73
N ARG A 261 -11.20 -2.06 33.69
CA ARG A 261 -12.10 -3.20 33.70
C ARG A 261 -11.62 -4.25 34.72
N PRO A 262 -12.53 -4.90 35.46
CA PRO A 262 -12.17 -5.94 36.42
C PRO A 262 -11.38 -7.09 35.77
N ARG A 263 -10.41 -7.66 36.49
CA ARG A 263 -9.54 -8.74 35.98
C ARG A 263 -10.32 -9.98 35.51
N LYS A 264 -11.50 -10.23 36.07
CA LYS A 264 -12.38 -11.33 35.65
C LYS A 264 -12.87 -11.24 34.20
N ASN A 265 -12.76 -10.07 33.56
CA ASN A 265 -13.19 -9.83 32.19
C ASN A 265 -12.05 -9.88 31.16
N THR A 266 -10.87 -10.37 31.56
CA THR A 266 -9.67 -10.40 30.73
C THR A 266 -8.92 -11.70 30.88
N VAL A 267 -8.24 -12.09 29.82
CA VAL A 267 -7.18 -13.09 29.90
C VAL A 267 -5.87 -12.37 30.17
N TYR A 268 -5.09 -12.86 31.13
CA TYR A 268 -3.85 -12.22 31.52
C TYR A 268 -2.67 -13.19 31.53
N TYR A 269 -1.48 -12.66 31.25
CA TYR A 269 -0.25 -13.44 31.16
C TYR A 269 0.90 -12.69 31.82
N PRO A 270 1.72 -13.35 32.66
CA PRO A 270 2.89 -12.71 33.26
C PRO A 270 3.92 -12.39 32.16
N THR A 271 4.67 -11.32 32.34
CA THR A 271 5.68 -10.90 31.34
C THR A 271 6.94 -10.35 31.99
N LEU A 272 8.08 -10.52 31.32
CA LEU A 272 9.33 -9.86 31.66
C LEU A 272 9.60 -8.62 30.79
N ALA A 273 8.75 -8.36 29.80
CA ALA A 273 8.91 -7.28 28.84
C ALA A 273 9.14 -5.93 29.55
N MET A 274 10.01 -5.14 28.95
CA MET A 274 10.31 -3.79 29.39
C MET A 274 9.95 -2.83 28.25
N PRO A 275 9.51 -1.61 28.57
CA PRO A 275 9.39 -0.59 27.55
C PRO A 275 10.76 -0.38 26.90
N ASP A 276 10.74 -0.03 25.63
CA ASP A 276 11.97 0.34 24.93
C ASP A 276 12.52 1.68 25.47
N LYS A 277 13.61 2.16 24.86
CA LYS A 277 14.23 3.44 25.25
C LYS A 277 13.30 4.65 25.05
N SER A 278 12.28 4.55 24.20
CA SER A 278 11.28 5.60 23.96
C SER A 278 10.15 5.58 25.00
N GLY A 279 10.14 4.58 25.90
CA GLY A 279 9.09 4.39 26.89
C GLY A 279 7.83 3.76 26.29
N ILE A 280 7.90 3.28 25.05
CA ILE A 280 6.80 2.58 24.38
C ILE A 280 6.92 1.09 24.70
N MET A 281 5.80 0.48 25.09
CA MET A 281 5.77 -0.96 25.30
C MET A 281 5.72 -1.70 23.94
N PRO A 282 6.55 -2.72 23.72
CA PRO A 282 6.39 -3.60 22.57
C PRO A 282 5.10 -4.40 22.69
N TYR A 283 4.55 -4.85 21.56
CA TYR A 283 3.45 -5.81 21.58
C TYR A 283 3.88 -7.12 22.26
N PRO A 284 2.96 -7.84 22.92
CA PRO A 284 3.27 -9.12 23.55
C PRO A 284 3.67 -10.15 22.50
N ALA A 285 4.93 -10.60 22.51
CA ALA A 285 5.41 -11.66 21.62
C ALA A 285 4.99 -13.05 22.13
N GLY A 286 4.55 -13.91 21.22
CA GLY A 286 4.11 -15.29 21.50
C GLY A 286 2.67 -15.56 21.08
N THR A 287 2.16 -16.72 21.49
CA THR A 287 0.79 -17.18 21.29
C THR A 287 0.05 -17.17 22.62
N PHE A 288 -1.08 -16.46 22.67
CA PHE A 288 -1.84 -16.20 23.87
C PHE A 288 -3.28 -16.68 23.68
N PRO A 289 -3.70 -17.76 24.35
CA PRO A 289 -5.09 -18.20 24.34
C PRO A 289 -6.03 -17.08 24.82
N MET A 290 -7.00 -16.69 24.00
CA MET A 290 -7.94 -15.60 24.32
C MET A 290 -9.30 -16.12 24.80
N GLY A 291 -9.52 -17.43 24.74
CA GLY A 291 -10.83 -18.03 24.97
C GLY A 291 -11.81 -17.56 23.90
N THR A 292 -13.04 -17.21 24.30
CA THR A 292 -14.08 -16.79 23.37
C THR A 292 -14.05 -15.29 23.10
N VAL A 293 -13.61 -14.89 21.91
CA VAL A 293 -13.64 -13.51 21.40
C VAL A 293 -14.75 -13.39 20.37
N HIS A 294 -15.76 -12.56 20.65
CA HIS A 294 -16.92 -12.35 19.76
C HIS A 294 -17.63 -13.65 19.30
N GLY A 295 -17.73 -14.63 20.21
CA GLY A 295 -18.40 -15.91 19.96
C GLY A 295 -17.53 -16.96 19.24
N ARG A 296 -16.23 -16.72 19.10
CA ARG A 296 -15.25 -17.65 18.50
C ARG A 296 -14.12 -17.94 19.46
N THR A 297 -13.63 -19.17 19.48
CA THR A 297 -12.41 -19.49 20.23
C THR A 297 -11.22 -18.94 19.46
N CYS A 298 -10.44 -18.07 20.09
CA CYS A 298 -9.34 -17.38 19.44
C CYS A 298 -8.04 -17.47 20.26
N GLU A 299 -6.93 -17.33 19.55
CA GLU A 299 -5.59 -17.11 20.08
C GLU A 299 -5.05 -15.81 19.49
N TYR A 300 -4.29 -15.05 20.27
CA TYR A 300 -3.55 -13.91 19.77
C TYR A 300 -2.10 -14.33 19.51
N GLU A 301 -1.59 -14.01 18.33
CA GLU A 301 -0.26 -14.39 17.86
C GLU A 301 0.52 -13.14 17.46
N ASN A 302 1.77 -13.02 17.91
CA ASN A 302 2.65 -11.94 17.53
C ASN A 302 4.12 -12.37 17.63
N ASP A 303 4.96 -11.92 16.70
CA ASP A 303 6.39 -12.26 16.63
C ASP A 303 7.29 -11.33 17.45
N GLY A 304 6.74 -10.25 18.02
CA GLY A 304 7.45 -9.23 18.79
C GLY A 304 8.17 -8.17 17.95
N LYS A 305 8.04 -8.16 16.63
CA LYS A 305 8.78 -7.27 15.71
C LYS A 305 8.04 -5.98 15.38
N GLY A 306 7.35 -5.41 16.37
CA GLY A 306 6.71 -4.09 16.23
C GLY A 306 5.38 -4.08 15.47
N ASN A 307 4.89 -5.21 14.96
CA ASN A 307 3.54 -5.30 14.39
C ASN A 307 2.48 -5.55 15.49
N PRO A 308 1.20 -5.24 15.23
CA PRO A 308 0.12 -5.42 16.22
C PRO A 308 -0.38 -6.86 16.40
N GLY A 309 0.23 -7.83 15.71
CA GLY A 309 -0.14 -9.25 15.76
C GLY A 309 -1.39 -9.61 14.96
N MET A 310 -1.88 -10.82 15.20
CA MET A 310 -3.03 -11.42 14.53
C MET A 310 -3.88 -12.21 15.54
N LEU A 311 -5.19 -12.28 15.33
CA LEU A 311 -6.03 -13.28 15.98
C LEU A 311 -6.20 -14.50 15.08
N SER A 312 -5.84 -15.67 15.59
CA SER A 312 -6.18 -16.96 14.98
C SER A 312 -7.46 -17.48 15.63
N CYS A 313 -8.58 -17.47 14.91
CA CYS A 313 -9.89 -17.82 15.45
C CYS A 313 -10.49 -19.03 14.74
N LYS A 314 -11.06 -19.96 15.51
CA LYS A 314 -11.85 -21.08 14.98
C LYS A 314 -13.27 -20.64 14.61
N GLU A 315 -13.65 -20.85 13.35
CA GLU A 315 -15.03 -20.71 12.88
C GLU A 315 -15.90 -21.87 13.42
N LYS A 316 -17.23 -21.77 13.24
CA LYS A 316 -18.17 -22.81 13.73
C LYS A 316 -17.94 -24.18 13.10
N ASP A 317 -17.38 -24.23 11.90
CA ASP A 317 -17.00 -25.46 11.19
C ASP A 317 -15.62 -25.99 11.60
N GLY A 318 -14.93 -25.32 12.53
CA GLY A 318 -13.61 -25.70 13.02
C GLY A 318 -12.44 -25.14 12.20
N THR A 319 -12.70 -24.42 11.11
CA THR A 319 -11.66 -23.81 10.28
C THR A 319 -10.98 -22.66 11.00
N ASP A 320 -9.65 -22.60 10.93
CA ASP A 320 -8.86 -21.50 11.47
C ASP A 320 -8.90 -20.30 10.51
N VAL A 321 -9.25 -19.12 11.04
CA VAL A 321 -9.28 -17.85 10.31
C VAL A 321 -8.34 -16.87 11.00
N GLY A 322 -7.32 -16.45 10.27
CA GLY A 322 -6.43 -15.37 10.67
C GLY A 322 -7.09 -14.02 10.47
N ILE A 323 -7.05 -13.18 11.51
CA ILE A 323 -7.59 -11.83 11.51
C ILE A 323 -6.46 -10.88 11.91
N GLY A 324 -5.83 -10.27 10.90
CA GLY A 324 -4.74 -9.33 11.11
C GLY A 324 -5.20 -8.15 11.96
N CYS A 325 -4.44 -7.81 12.99
CA CYS A 325 -4.79 -6.71 13.86
C CYS A 325 -4.06 -5.43 13.43
N LYS A 326 -4.75 -4.29 13.51
CA LYS A 326 -4.21 -2.97 13.18
C LYS A 326 -4.04 -2.14 14.44
N GLU A 327 -2.96 -1.38 14.51
CA GLU A 327 -2.70 -0.44 15.60
C GLU A 327 -3.78 0.64 15.64
N ASP A 328 -4.21 1.02 16.84
CA ASP A 328 -5.09 2.17 17.01
C ASP A 328 -4.27 3.46 16.91
N PRO A 329 -4.74 4.48 16.16
CA PRO A 329 -4.11 5.79 16.17
C PRO A 329 -3.99 6.41 17.58
N ASP A 330 -4.86 6.01 18.51
CA ASP A 330 -4.83 6.45 19.91
C ASP A 330 -3.86 5.64 20.79
N ARG A 331 -2.81 5.01 20.22
CA ARG A 331 -1.71 4.44 21.01
C ARG A 331 -1.05 5.53 21.84
N THR A 332 -1.52 5.68 23.06
CA THR A 332 -1.17 6.82 23.89
C THR A 332 0.11 6.58 24.66
N VAL A 333 1.16 7.35 24.36
CA VAL A 333 2.27 7.80 25.23
C VAL A 333 2.05 7.71 26.76
N ASN A 334 2.36 6.61 27.47
CA ASN A 334 2.40 6.52 28.96
C ASN A 334 1.34 7.31 29.78
N THR A 335 0.05 7.00 29.66
CA THR A 335 -0.96 7.59 30.56
C THR A 335 -1.24 6.67 31.74
N ALA A 336 -0.67 6.95 32.92
CA ALA A 336 -0.99 6.23 34.14
C ALA A 336 -2.42 6.57 34.62
N VAL A 337 -3.33 5.58 34.62
CA VAL A 337 -4.71 5.75 35.09
C VAL A 337 -4.91 5.05 36.43
N ASN A 338 -5.36 5.79 37.45
CA ASN A 338 -5.65 5.24 38.76
C ASN A 338 -7.08 4.64 38.82
N CYS A 339 -7.17 3.32 38.88
CA CYS A 339 -8.43 2.57 38.90
C CYS A 339 -8.98 2.27 40.32
N ALA A 340 -8.35 2.79 41.39
CA ALA A 340 -8.68 2.43 42.78
C ALA A 340 -10.12 2.75 43.20
N LYS A 341 -10.84 3.63 42.48
CA LYS A 341 -12.23 3.99 42.79
C LYS A 341 -13.27 2.94 42.33
N ILE A 342 -12.88 1.90 41.59
CA ILE A 342 -13.83 0.95 40.97
C ILE A 342 -14.24 -0.21 41.92
N GLY A 343 -13.80 -0.20 43.17
CA GLY A 343 -14.32 -1.11 44.20
C GLY A 343 -13.91 -2.59 44.02
N ASP A 344 -12.87 -2.86 43.23
CA ASP A 344 -12.24 -4.17 43.15
C ASP A 344 -11.01 -4.19 44.09
N PRO A 345 -11.06 -4.86 45.25
CA PRO A 345 -9.98 -4.88 46.24
C PRO A 345 -8.71 -5.62 45.77
N GLY A 346 -8.59 -5.93 44.48
CA GLY A 346 -7.35 -6.44 43.87
C GLY A 346 -6.57 -5.42 43.02
N LEU A 347 -7.10 -4.21 42.78
CA LEU A 347 -6.54 -3.23 41.83
C LEU A 347 -5.87 -2.04 42.53
N TYR A 348 -4.80 -2.30 43.28
CA TYR A 348 -4.04 -1.25 43.95
C TYR A 348 -2.82 -0.87 43.13
N ASN A 349 -2.94 0.26 42.43
CA ASN A 349 -1.92 0.93 41.60
C ASN A 349 -1.66 0.26 40.25
N ILE A 350 -2.48 0.62 39.25
CA ILE A 350 -2.16 0.39 37.85
C ILE A 350 -1.37 1.61 37.36
N VAL A 351 -0.06 1.46 37.16
CA VAL A 351 0.65 2.35 36.23
C VAL A 351 0.32 1.82 34.84
N VAL A 352 -0.75 2.36 34.23
CA VAL A 352 -1.18 1.96 32.89
C VAL A 352 -0.11 2.39 31.89
N GLY A 353 0.62 1.40 31.37
CA GLY A 353 1.42 1.57 30.17
C GLY A 353 0.54 1.30 28.95
N GLN A 354 -0.12 2.35 28.48
CA GLN A 354 -0.72 2.54 27.15
C GLN A 354 -1.84 1.59 26.71
N PHE A 355 -2.81 2.17 26.00
CA PHE A 355 -3.91 1.46 25.36
C PHE A 355 -3.49 1.04 23.95
N LEU A 356 -3.52 -0.25 23.67
CA LEU A 356 -3.39 -0.77 22.32
C LEU A 356 -4.74 -1.36 21.94
N VAL A 357 -5.54 -0.64 21.14
CA VAL A 357 -6.77 -1.18 20.57
C VAL A 357 -6.42 -1.81 19.23
N SER A 358 -6.11 -3.10 19.24
CA SER A 358 -5.82 -3.79 18.00
C SER A 358 -7.14 -4.12 17.29
N ARG A 359 -7.38 -3.50 16.13
CA ARG A 359 -8.59 -3.74 15.35
C ARG A 359 -8.36 -4.95 14.46
N CYS A 360 -9.07 -6.02 14.73
CA CYS A 360 -8.99 -7.25 13.95
C CYS A 360 -10.34 -7.42 13.22
N ASP A 361 -10.42 -6.96 11.96
CA ASP A 361 -11.59 -7.17 11.11
C ASP A 361 -11.38 -8.36 10.17
N LYS A 362 -12.46 -9.10 9.90
CA LYS A 362 -12.47 -10.07 8.81
C LYS A 362 -12.48 -9.26 7.50
N HIS A 363 -11.42 -9.40 6.71
CA HIS A 363 -11.34 -8.84 5.36
C HIS A 363 -12.41 -9.44 4.44
#